data_AF-A0A6J8DPJ6-F1
#
_entry.id   AF-A0A6J8DPJ6-F1
#
_cell.length_a   1.000
_cell.length_b   1.000
_cell.length_c   1.000
_cell.angle_alpha   90.00
_cell.angle_beta   90.00
_cell.angle_gamma   90.00
#
_symmetry.space_group_name_H-M   'P 1'
#
loop_
_entity.id
_entity.type
_entity.pdbx_description
1 polymer ?
#
loop_
_entity_poly.entity_id
_entity_poly.type
_entity_poly.pdbx_seq_one_letter_code
_entity_poly.pdbx_strand_id
1 'polypeptide(L)'
;MCDQCDLWFHIKCMTITVTSYNILSQSDDEWYCSKCQLPNFSDSFFEDDDQNQYDDNNCEPESKGMHFIHLNARSLLTKIPELQTIAFKTKAAVISVTETWFDETITNTEANIPGYTILRKDRNRCGGGVCMYIKENLAFTPMNLDEINKNDKFLCIELLLPKSKPIFVGTCYRPPQNCNFVEKFENFLSQLREDCEIILLGDLNICFKDQSGSLYKSLNELLKLFNLSQIIKEPTRITEFTASVIDHILCNNTEKISQSGNYELGRYLATSRRKIE
;
A
#
# COMPACT_ATOMS: atom_id res chain seq x y z
N MET A 1 11.21 30.46 23.67
CA MET A 1 11.63 29.06 23.48
C MET A 1 10.38 28.20 23.62
N CYS A 2 10.20 27.14 22.84
CA CYS A 2 9.01 26.29 22.94
C CYS A 2 9.12 25.36 24.15
N ASP A 3 8.14 25.35 25.04
CA ASP A 3 8.20 24.57 26.29
C ASP A 3 8.12 23.05 26.07
N GLN A 4 7.66 22.59 24.90
CA GLN A 4 7.63 21.16 24.56
C GLN A 4 8.87 20.63 23.82
N CYS A 5 9.55 21.44 23.02
CA CYS A 5 10.64 20.96 22.15
C CYS A 5 11.98 21.68 22.35
N ASP A 6 12.04 22.63 23.28
CA ASP A 6 13.24 23.40 23.65
C ASP A 6 13.91 24.16 22.48
N LEU A 7 13.20 24.34 21.36
CA LEU A 7 13.71 25.07 20.20
C LEU A 7 13.37 26.56 20.23
N TRP A 8 14.28 27.36 19.67
CA TRP A 8 14.09 28.79 19.44
C TRP A 8 13.50 29.04 18.04
N PHE A 9 12.49 29.90 17.96
CA PHE A 9 11.82 30.24 16.72
C PHE A 9 11.86 31.74 16.48
N HIS A 10 12.08 32.15 15.24
CA HIS A 10 11.92 33.54 14.85
C HIS A 10 10.44 33.94 14.91
N ILE A 11 10.12 35.05 15.58
CA ILE A 11 8.76 35.60 15.69
C ILE A 11 8.07 35.70 14.33
N LYS A 12 8.82 36.11 13.29
CA LYS A 12 8.33 36.22 11.90
C LYS A 12 7.97 34.87 11.28
N CYS A 13 8.72 33.81 11.56
CA CYS A 13 8.44 32.46 11.04
C CYS A 13 7.21 31.82 11.69
N MET A 14 6.82 32.33 12.86
CA MET A 14 5.68 31.85 13.63
C MET A 14 4.40 32.66 13.38
N THR A 15 4.43 33.65 12.49
CA THR A 15 3.31 34.59 12.27
C THR A 15 2.82 35.28 13.55
N ILE A 16 3.68 35.41 14.56
CA ILE A 16 3.38 36.10 15.82
C ILE A 16 3.62 37.60 15.62
N THR A 17 2.67 38.43 16.06
CA THR A 17 2.88 39.89 16.04
C THR A 17 3.84 40.32 17.15
N VAL A 18 4.55 41.44 16.97
CA VAL A 18 5.46 41.97 18.00
C VAL A 18 4.70 42.26 19.32
N THR A 19 3.46 42.72 19.22
CA THR A 19 2.59 42.94 20.38
C THR A 19 2.30 41.64 21.13
N SER A 20 1.93 40.58 20.40
CA SER A 20 1.69 39.25 20.99
C SER A 20 2.96 38.67 21.62
N TYR A 21 4.11 38.84 20.98
CA TYR A 21 5.40 38.42 21.55
C TYR A 21 5.72 39.15 22.86
N ASN A 22 5.52 40.46 22.92
CA ASN A 22 5.77 41.22 24.14
C ASN A 22 4.86 40.79 25.29
N ILE A 23 3.58 40.51 25.00
CA ILE A 23 2.62 39.98 25.99
C ILE A 23 3.09 38.61 26.49
N LEU A 24 3.44 37.69 25.58
CA LEU A 24 3.93 36.36 25.93
C LEU A 24 5.24 36.41 26.73
N SER A 25 6.16 37.32 26.39
CA SER A 25 7.44 37.48 27.10
C SER A 25 7.31 38.02 28.53
N GLN A 26 6.15 38.58 28.87
CA GLN A 26 5.82 39.11 30.19
C GLN A 26 4.83 38.22 30.95
N SER A 27 4.38 37.13 30.32
CA SER A 27 3.48 36.15 30.93
C SER A 27 4.26 34.95 31.45
N ASP A 28 3.72 34.28 32.47
CA ASP A 28 4.18 32.97 32.95
C ASP A 28 3.47 31.82 32.21
N ASP A 29 2.75 32.12 31.13
CA ASP A 29 2.05 31.12 30.31
C ASP A 29 3.03 30.28 29.50
N GLU A 30 2.77 28.96 29.44
CA GLU A 30 3.49 28.05 28.56
C GLU A 30 3.24 28.41 27.08
N TRP A 31 4.32 28.51 26.33
CA TRP A 31 4.30 28.79 24.91
C TRP A 31 4.72 27.56 24.09
N TYR A 32 3.77 27.09 23.29
CA TYR A 32 3.97 25.99 22.35
C TYR A 32 4.13 26.52 20.93
N CYS A 33 5.11 26.00 20.18
CA CYS A 33 5.27 26.33 18.77
C CYS A 33 4.12 25.75 17.94
N SER A 34 3.88 26.28 16.74
CA SER A 34 2.82 25.82 15.84
C SER A 34 2.91 24.34 15.48
N LYS A 35 4.09 23.72 15.52
CA LYS A 35 4.22 22.26 15.35
C LYS A 35 3.77 21.48 16.59
N CYS A 36 4.08 22.01 17.78
CA CYS A 36 3.71 21.42 19.07
C CYS A 36 2.23 21.65 19.43
N GLN A 37 1.61 22.70 18.88
CA GLN A 37 0.18 22.97 19.03
C GLN A 37 -0.71 22.13 18.10
N LEU A 38 -0.12 21.52 17.07
CA LEU A 38 -0.87 20.62 16.20
C LEU A 38 -1.07 19.28 16.94
N PRO A 39 -2.25 18.65 16.82
CA PRO A 39 -2.42 17.25 17.18
C PRO A 39 -1.32 16.41 16.54
N ASN A 40 -0.93 15.31 17.19
CA ASN A 40 -0.01 14.36 16.58
C ASN A 40 -0.71 13.71 15.37
N PHE A 41 -0.55 14.31 14.20
CA PHE A 41 -0.97 13.71 12.94
C PHE A 41 0.07 12.66 12.60
N SER A 42 -0.04 11.48 13.23
CA SER A 42 0.80 10.36 12.83
C SER A 42 0.39 9.96 11.41
N ASP A 43 1.26 10.27 10.45
CA ASP A 43 1.21 9.75 9.09
C ASP A 43 1.94 8.40 9.01
N SER A 44 2.32 7.82 10.15
CA SER A 44 3.01 6.53 10.22
C SER A 44 2.09 5.39 9.76
N PHE A 45 2.69 4.32 9.24
CA PHE A 45 2.04 3.01 9.13
C PHE A 45 1.76 2.41 10.50
N PHE A 46 2.46 2.85 11.54
CA PHE A 46 2.34 2.38 12.90
C PHE A 46 1.45 3.32 13.73
N GLU A 47 0.53 2.76 14.52
CA GLU A 47 -0.23 3.54 15.49
C GLU A 47 0.65 3.82 16.72
N ASP A 48 0.57 5.05 17.26
CA ASP A 48 1.25 5.46 18.50
C ASP A 48 0.54 4.84 19.72
N ASP A 49 0.56 3.52 19.85
CA ASP A 49 0.07 2.85 21.06
C ASP A 49 1.26 2.61 22.00
N ASP A 50 1.49 3.60 22.87
CA ASP A 50 2.34 3.51 24.05
C ASP A 50 1.77 2.45 25.02
N GLN A 51 1.95 1.15 24.75
CA GLN A 51 2.10 0.05 25.74
C GLN A 51 2.08 -1.39 25.21
N ASN A 52 2.02 -1.67 23.90
CA ASN A 52 2.17 -3.04 23.45
C ASN A 52 3.64 -3.36 23.17
N GLN A 53 4.23 -4.23 24.01
CA GLN A 53 5.40 -5.02 23.63
C GLN A 53 5.06 -5.68 22.28
N TYR A 54 5.60 -5.14 21.18
CA TYR A 54 5.58 -5.81 19.90
C TYR A 54 6.22 -7.17 20.11
N ASP A 55 5.41 -8.23 20.08
CA ASP A 55 5.91 -9.59 20.02
C ASP A 55 6.61 -9.75 18.66
N ASP A 56 7.92 -9.50 18.64
CA ASP A 56 8.79 -9.61 17.46
C ASP A 56 8.75 -11.01 16.81
N ASN A 57 8.11 -11.99 17.46
CA ASN A 57 7.99 -13.38 17.04
C ASN A 57 6.88 -13.65 16.01
N ASN A 58 5.90 -12.74 15.80
CA ASN A 58 4.79 -12.99 14.86
C ASN A 58 5.03 -12.46 13.43
N CYS A 59 6.21 -11.89 13.16
CA CYS A 59 6.51 -11.29 11.87
C CYS A 59 7.25 -12.24 10.89
N GLU A 60 7.74 -13.37 11.39
CA GLU A 60 8.36 -14.38 10.53
C GLU A 60 7.32 -15.33 9.94
N PRO A 61 7.45 -15.70 8.65
CA PRO A 61 6.66 -16.78 8.07
C PRO A 61 6.70 -18.03 8.93
N GLU A 62 5.55 -18.51 9.39
CA GLU A 62 5.45 -19.84 10.03
C GLU A 62 5.80 -20.99 9.08
N SER A 63 6.03 -20.71 7.78
CA SER A 63 6.24 -21.73 6.74
C SER A 63 7.00 -21.23 5.52
N LYS A 64 7.68 -22.14 4.82
CA LYS A 64 8.28 -21.89 3.49
C LYS A 64 7.22 -21.40 2.49
N GLY A 65 7.48 -20.28 1.83
CA GLY A 65 6.55 -19.69 0.87
C GLY A 65 7.01 -18.34 0.32
N MET A 66 6.25 -17.80 -0.62
CA MET A 66 6.40 -16.42 -1.07
C MET A 66 5.31 -15.54 -0.45
N HIS A 67 5.72 -14.34 -0.07
CA HIS A 67 4.89 -13.37 0.63
C HIS A 67 4.59 -12.20 -0.28
N PHE A 68 3.33 -11.82 -0.35
CA PHE A 68 2.84 -10.69 -1.12
C PHE A 68 2.13 -9.74 -0.18
N ILE A 69 2.53 -8.48 -0.22
CA ILE A 69 2.00 -7.43 0.65
C ILE A 69 1.36 -6.36 -0.20
N HIS A 70 0.26 -5.78 0.28
CA HIS A 70 -0.30 -4.55 -0.29
C HIS A 70 -0.49 -3.48 0.76
N LEU A 71 -0.11 -2.25 0.40
CA LEU A 71 -0.25 -1.06 1.24
C LEU A 71 -0.85 0.10 0.42
N ASN A 72 -1.77 0.86 1.01
CA ASN A 72 -2.32 2.09 0.43
C ASN A 72 -1.66 3.34 1.05
N ALA A 73 -0.45 3.71 0.62
CA ALA A 73 0.40 4.63 1.39
C ALA A 73 -0.23 5.99 1.70
N ARG A 74 -1.00 6.56 0.76
CA ARG A 74 -1.51 7.94 0.80
C ARG A 74 -0.39 8.95 1.04
N SER A 75 0.60 8.97 0.14
CA SER A 75 1.93 9.56 0.29
C SER A 75 2.93 8.55 0.84
N LEU A 76 3.83 8.08 -0.01
CA LEU A 76 4.82 7.07 0.36
C LEU A 76 6.16 7.67 0.82
N LEU A 77 6.55 8.85 0.31
CA LEU A 77 7.92 9.36 0.47
C LEU A 77 8.34 9.50 1.95
N THR A 78 7.45 10.02 2.79
CA THR A 78 7.67 10.20 4.23
C THR A 78 7.74 8.87 5.00
N LYS A 79 7.23 7.78 4.42
CA LYS A 79 7.06 6.47 5.06
C LYS A 79 8.03 5.41 4.54
N ILE A 80 9.02 5.80 3.74
CA ILE A 80 10.05 4.89 3.23
C ILE A 80 10.78 4.14 4.37
N PRO A 81 11.20 4.78 5.48
CA PRO A 81 11.88 4.06 6.58
C PRO A 81 11.02 2.95 7.21
N GLU A 82 9.72 3.19 7.33
CA GLU A 82 8.78 2.22 7.87
C GLU A 82 8.56 1.08 6.87
N LEU A 83 8.48 1.41 5.58
CA LEU A 83 8.39 0.41 4.52
C LEU A 83 9.66 -0.46 4.44
N GLN A 84 10.83 0.12 4.69
CA GLN A 84 12.10 -0.62 4.83
C GLN A 84 12.04 -1.59 6.01
N THR A 85 11.43 -1.20 7.13
CA THR A 85 11.23 -2.07 8.29
C THR A 85 10.30 -3.24 7.94
N ILE A 86 9.18 -2.97 7.26
CA ILE A 86 8.26 -4.01 6.78
C ILE A 86 8.99 -4.97 5.83
N ALA A 87 9.75 -4.44 4.88
CA ALA A 87 10.52 -5.25 3.92
C ALA A 87 11.56 -6.14 4.61
N PHE A 88 12.28 -5.59 5.60
CA PHE A 88 13.29 -6.32 6.37
C PHE A 88 12.67 -7.45 7.19
N LYS A 89 11.59 -7.17 7.94
CA LYS A 89 10.95 -8.16 8.81
C LYS A 89 10.24 -9.25 8.02
N THR A 90 9.41 -8.87 7.05
CA THR A 90 8.56 -9.81 6.30
C THR A 90 9.29 -10.55 5.19
N LYS A 91 10.41 -9.98 4.70
CA LYS A 91 11.21 -10.51 3.58
C LYS A 91 10.35 -10.78 2.33
N ALA A 92 9.29 -9.99 2.14
CA ALA A 92 8.27 -10.20 1.12
C ALA A 92 8.84 -10.37 -0.29
N ALA A 93 8.25 -11.25 -1.09
CA ALA A 93 8.64 -11.42 -2.50
C ALA A 93 8.28 -10.17 -3.30
N VAL A 94 7.07 -9.65 -3.07
CA VAL A 94 6.57 -8.41 -3.67
C VAL A 94 5.83 -7.58 -2.64
N ILE A 95 6.15 -6.29 -2.58
CA ILE A 95 5.40 -5.28 -1.83
C ILE A 95 4.74 -4.34 -2.83
N SER A 96 3.42 -4.44 -2.91
CA SER A 96 2.57 -3.60 -3.73
C SER A 96 2.15 -2.35 -2.95
N VAL A 97 2.28 -1.18 -3.56
CA VAL A 97 1.88 0.08 -2.95
C VAL A 97 0.97 0.87 -3.89
N THR A 98 -0.20 1.26 -3.41
CA THR A 98 -1.12 2.19 -4.08
C THR A 98 -1.10 3.55 -3.39
N GLU A 99 -1.54 4.60 -4.08
CA GLU A 99 -1.57 5.97 -3.54
C GLU A 99 -0.18 6.43 -3.08
N THR A 100 0.86 6.18 -3.90
CA THR A 100 2.24 6.56 -3.59
C THR A 100 2.46 8.06 -3.56
N TRP A 101 1.69 8.78 -4.40
CA TRP A 101 1.77 10.23 -4.62
C TRP A 101 3.14 10.68 -5.11
N PHE A 102 3.86 9.78 -5.79
CA PHE A 102 5.08 10.12 -6.48
C PHE A 102 4.80 10.91 -7.76
N ASP A 103 5.71 11.83 -8.06
CA ASP A 103 5.81 12.57 -9.31
C ASP A 103 7.24 12.44 -9.89
N GLU A 104 7.45 13.09 -11.03
CA GLU A 104 8.74 13.08 -11.74
C GLU A 104 9.91 13.71 -10.97
N THR A 105 9.63 14.47 -9.89
CA THR A 105 10.68 15.09 -9.07
C THR A 105 11.29 14.12 -8.09
N ILE A 106 10.56 13.06 -7.70
CA ILE A 106 11.02 12.05 -6.75
C ILE A 106 11.84 10.99 -7.49
N THR A 107 13.12 10.91 -7.15
CA THR A 107 14.04 9.94 -7.73
C THR A 107 13.80 8.52 -7.20
N ASN A 108 14.24 7.51 -7.95
CA ASN A 108 14.26 6.13 -7.45
C ASN A 108 15.18 5.94 -6.24
N THR A 109 16.17 6.83 -6.05
CA THR A 109 17.06 6.80 -4.88
C THR A 109 16.32 7.20 -3.61
N GLU A 110 15.47 8.22 -3.67
CA GLU A 110 14.64 8.66 -2.54
C GLU A 110 13.57 7.62 -2.17
N ALA A 111 13.03 6.91 -3.16
CA ALA A 111 12.07 5.83 -2.96
C ALA A 111 12.72 4.46 -2.70
N ASN A 112 14.04 4.39 -2.48
CA ASN A 112 14.75 3.12 -2.47
C ASN A 112 14.49 2.26 -1.21
N ILE A 113 14.33 0.96 -1.42
CA ILE A 113 14.34 -0.06 -0.36
C ILE A 113 15.50 -1.03 -0.65
N PRO A 114 16.49 -1.15 0.25
CA PRO A 114 17.62 -2.06 0.03
C PRO A 114 17.17 -3.52 -0.20
N GLY A 115 17.71 -4.17 -1.24
CA GLY A 115 17.38 -5.55 -1.61
C GLY A 115 16.10 -5.70 -2.45
N TYR A 116 15.53 -4.58 -2.91
CA TYR A 116 14.33 -4.55 -3.74
C TYR A 116 14.52 -3.66 -4.97
N THR A 117 14.06 -4.17 -6.11
CA THR A 117 13.89 -3.43 -7.35
C THR A 117 12.52 -2.75 -7.38
N ILE A 118 12.49 -1.46 -7.70
CA ILE A 118 11.27 -0.66 -7.81
C ILE A 118 10.74 -0.61 -9.26
N LEU A 119 9.45 -0.90 -9.44
CA LEU A 119 8.67 -0.55 -10.63
C LEU A 119 7.55 0.40 -10.21
N ARG A 120 7.39 1.53 -10.90
CA ARG A 120 6.38 2.54 -10.53
C ARG A 120 5.67 3.15 -11.73
N LYS A 121 4.44 3.58 -11.51
CA LYS A 121 3.65 4.43 -12.42
C LYS A 121 3.13 5.63 -11.64
N ASP A 122 3.83 6.73 -11.79
CA ASP A 122 3.61 7.98 -11.06
C ASP A 122 2.40 8.76 -11.57
N ARG A 123 2.03 9.83 -10.84
CA ARG A 123 0.96 10.72 -11.25
C ARG A 123 1.30 12.18 -10.92
N ASN A 124 1.32 13.02 -11.94
CA ASN A 124 1.60 14.46 -11.82
C ASN A 124 0.35 15.26 -11.33
N ARG A 125 -0.35 14.80 -10.28
CA ARG A 125 -1.50 15.50 -9.64
C ARG A 125 -1.58 15.18 -8.15
N CYS A 126 -2.42 15.88 -7.39
CA CYS A 126 -2.73 15.57 -5.99
C CYS A 126 -3.33 14.16 -5.86
N GLY A 127 -2.47 13.18 -5.59
CA GLY A 127 -2.84 11.81 -5.25
C GLY A 127 -2.83 10.80 -6.40
N GLY A 128 -2.86 9.52 -6.04
CA GLY A 128 -2.76 8.35 -6.91
C GLY A 128 -1.34 7.80 -7.04
N GLY A 129 -1.08 7.10 -8.15
CA GLY A 129 0.20 6.43 -8.39
C GLY A 129 0.26 5.04 -7.77
N VAL A 130 1.06 4.17 -8.39
CA VAL A 130 1.29 2.80 -7.92
C VAL A 130 2.76 2.45 -8.02
N CYS A 131 3.20 1.59 -7.12
CA CYS A 131 4.56 1.08 -7.07
C CYS A 131 4.55 -0.40 -6.68
N MET A 132 5.55 -1.12 -7.15
CA MET A 132 5.84 -2.49 -6.78
C MET A 132 7.33 -2.57 -6.42
N TYR A 133 7.62 -3.06 -5.23
CA TYR A 133 8.96 -3.44 -4.82
C TYR A 133 9.10 -4.95 -4.96
N ILE A 134 10.01 -5.40 -5.82
CA ILE A 134 10.27 -6.81 -6.11
C ILE A 134 11.62 -7.18 -5.51
N LYS A 135 11.69 -8.25 -4.74
CA LYS A 135 12.95 -8.70 -4.14
C LYS A 135 14.00 -9.01 -5.22
N GLU A 136 15.21 -8.46 -5.08
CA GLU A 136 16.26 -8.48 -6.13
C GLU A 136 16.70 -9.89 -6.57
N ASN A 137 16.55 -10.90 -5.72
CA ASN A 137 16.92 -12.27 -6.03
C ASN A 137 15.84 -13.04 -6.83
N LEU A 138 14.73 -12.39 -7.18
CA LEU A 138 13.67 -12.98 -7.99
C LEU A 138 13.83 -12.58 -9.45
N ALA A 139 13.76 -13.56 -10.34
CA ALA A 139 13.70 -13.31 -11.78
C ALA A 139 12.27 -12.89 -12.15
N PHE A 140 12.12 -11.80 -12.91
CA PHE A 140 10.82 -11.31 -13.35
C PHE A 140 10.88 -10.58 -14.68
N THR A 141 9.74 -10.53 -15.38
CA THR A 141 9.54 -9.76 -16.61
C THR A 141 8.39 -8.77 -16.42
N PRO A 142 8.61 -7.45 -16.56
CA PRO A 142 7.52 -6.48 -16.58
C PRO A 142 6.62 -6.67 -17.80
N MET A 143 5.30 -6.61 -17.61
CA MET A 143 4.35 -6.61 -18.71
C MET A 143 4.17 -5.18 -19.23
N ASN A 144 4.23 -5.00 -20.56
CA ASN A 144 3.87 -3.73 -21.17
C ASN A 144 2.34 -3.62 -21.23
N LEU A 145 1.81 -2.68 -20.44
CA LEU A 145 0.37 -2.42 -20.34
C LEU A 145 -0.03 -1.07 -20.92
N ASP A 146 0.87 -0.36 -21.58
CA ASP A 146 0.66 1.06 -21.91
C ASP A 146 -0.42 1.29 -22.97
N GLU A 147 -0.66 0.31 -23.84
CA GLU A 147 -1.75 0.38 -24.82
C GLU A 147 -3.14 0.23 -24.18
N ILE A 148 -3.23 -0.58 -23.13
CA ILE A 148 -4.49 -0.94 -22.45
C ILE A 148 -4.78 0.04 -21.29
N ASN A 149 -3.72 0.57 -20.66
CA ASN A 149 -3.77 1.31 -19.42
C ASN A 149 -3.13 2.70 -19.50
N LYS A 150 -3.40 3.46 -20.58
CA LYS A 150 -2.87 4.83 -20.74
C LYS A 150 -3.16 5.75 -19.55
N ASN A 151 -4.30 5.58 -18.89
CA ASN A 151 -4.76 6.44 -17.79
C ASN A 151 -4.91 5.72 -16.46
N ASP A 152 -4.85 4.38 -16.45
CA ASP A 152 -5.13 3.56 -15.27
C ASP A 152 -3.83 3.00 -14.69
N LYS A 153 -3.80 2.89 -13.37
CA LYS A 153 -2.58 2.62 -12.61
C LYS A 153 -2.48 1.13 -12.32
N PHE A 154 -2.16 0.38 -13.38
CA PHE A 154 -1.85 -1.04 -13.31
C PHE A 154 -0.37 -1.27 -13.58
N LEU A 155 0.27 -2.00 -12.68
CA LEU A 155 1.57 -2.63 -12.90
C LEU A 155 1.37 -4.13 -12.88
N CYS A 156 2.04 -4.85 -13.77
CA CYS A 156 2.04 -6.30 -13.74
C CYS A 156 3.44 -6.82 -14.10
N ILE A 157 3.85 -7.86 -13.39
CA ILE A 157 5.06 -8.61 -13.68
C ILE A 157 4.72 -10.08 -13.82
N GLU A 158 5.51 -10.79 -14.61
CA GLU A 158 5.60 -12.24 -14.61
C GLU A 158 6.79 -12.66 -13.74
N LEU A 159 6.53 -13.20 -12.55
CA LEU A 159 7.56 -13.81 -11.71
C LEU A 159 7.95 -15.17 -12.28
N LEU A 160 9.24 -15.37 -12.50
CA LEU A 160 9.82 -16.57 -13.08
C LEU A 160 10.39 -17.45 -11.96
N LEU A 161 9.81 -18.64 -11.81
CA LEU A 161 10.19 -19.60 -10.78
C LEU A 161 10.89 -20.81 -11.41
N PRO A 162 12.03 -21.26 -10.85
CA PRO A 162 12.67 -22.48 -11.32
C PRO A 162 11.72 -23.68 -11.22
N LYS A 163 11.58 -24.43 -12.31
CA LYS A 163 10.80 -25.69 -12.37
C LYS A 163 9.34 -25.53 -11.92
N SER A 164 8.77 -24.33 -12.01
CA SER A 164 7.40 -24.03 -11.62
C SER A 164 6.72 -23.14 -12.65
N LYS A 165 5.38 -23.19 -12.67
CA LYS A 165 4.60 -22.22 -13.44
C LYS A 165 4.91 -20.80 -12.94
N PRO A 166 5.02 -19.83 -13.85
CA PRO A 166 5.20 -18.43 -13.48
C PRO A 166 3.96 -17.89 -12.77
N ILE A 167 4.17 -16.84 -11.98
CA ILE A 167 3.11 -16.14 -11.26
C ILE A 167 2.99 -14.73 -11.82
N PHE A 168 1.82 -14.36 -12.33
CA PHE A 168 1.53 -12.97 -12.62
C PHE A 168 1.15 -12.25 -11.35
N VAL A 169 1.91 -11.20 -11.05
CA VAL A 169 1.66 -10.33 -9.90
C VAL A 169 1.25 -8.96 -10.41
N GLY A 170 0.04 -8.54 -10.06
CA GLY A 170 -0.51 -7.25 -10.47
C GLY A 170 -0.68 -6.30 -9.28
N THR A 171 -0.34 -5.03 -9.46
CA THR A 171 -0.74 -3.93 -8.56
C THR A 171 -1.79 -3.09 -9.27
N CYS A 172 -2.97 -2.99 -8.67
CA CYS A 172 -4.13 -2.34 -9.26
C CYS A 172 -4.61 -1.18 -8.40
N TYR A 173 -4.83 -0.01 -8.98
CA TYR A 173 -5.51 1.08 -8.29
C TYR A 173 -6.64 1.64 -9.13
N ARG A 174 -7.85 1.65 -8.56
CA ARG A 174 -9.03 2.29 -9.16
C ARG A 174 -9.38 3.57 -8.39
N PRO A 175 -9.28 4.76 -9.04
CA PRO A 175 -9.87 5.97 -8.49
C PRO A 175 -11.38 5.80 -8.30
N PRO A 176 -11.99 6.30 -7.20
CA PRO A 176 -13.40 6.05 -6.89
C PRO A 176 -14.40 6.42 -7.99
N GLN A 177 -14.08 7.44 -8.81
CA GLN A 177 -14.93 7.95 -9.90
C GLN A 177 -14.73 7.23 -11.24
N ASN A 178 -13.88 6.19 -11.32
CA ASN A 178 -13.60 5.49 -12.58
C ASN A 178 -14.73 4.49 -12.92
N CYS A 179 -15.67 4.90 -13.78
CA CYS A 179 -16.83 4.08 -14.16
C CYS A 179 -16.49 2.95 -15.13
N ASN A 180 -15.49 3.12 -16.01
CA ASN A 180 -15.14 2.13 -17.04
C ASN A 180 -14.10 1.11 -16.53
N PHE A 181 -13.94 0.99 -15.22
CA PHE A 181 -12.90 0.14 -14.64
C PHE A 181 -13.06 -1.33 -14.99
N VAL A 182 -14.28 -1.87 -14.97
CA VAL A 182 -14.51 -3.32 -15.17
C VAL A 182 -14.10 -3.75 -16.57
N GLU A 183 -14.47 -3.00 -17.61
CA GLU A 183 -14.06 -3.25 -19.00
C GLU A 183 -12.54 -3.22 -19.17
N LYS A 184 -11.87 -2.25 -18.55
CA LYS A 184 -10.40 -2.15 -18.59
C LYS A 184 -9.73 -3.27 -17.82
N PHE A 185 -10.30 -3.66 -16.68
CA PHE A 185 -9.81 -4.76 -15.88
C PHE A 185 -9.98 -6.10 -16.62
N GLU A 186 -11.09 -6.29 -17.34
CA GLU A 186 -11.29 -7.42 -18.25
C GLU A 186 -10.24 -7.45 -19.37
N ASN A 187 -10.00 -6.31 -20.03
CA ASN A 187 -8.95 -6.20 -21.05
C ASN A 187 -7.55 -6.48 -20.50
N PHE A 188 -7.29 -6.13 -19.24
CA PHE A 188 -6.05 -6.48 -18.56
C PHE A 188 -5.96 -7.98 -18.29
N LEU A 189 -7.02 -8.58 -17.71
CA LEU A 189 -7.07 -10.00 -17.38
C LEU A 189 -6.95 -10.87 -18.64
N SER A 190 -7.48 -10.44 -19.78
CA SER A 190 -7.37 -11.17 -21.05
C SER A 190 -5.94 -11.21 -21.63
N GLN A 191 -5.02 -10.37 -21.15
CA GLN A 191 -3.59 -10.47 -21.50
C GLN A 191 -2.85 -11.54 -20.68
N LEU A 192 -3.44 -12.00 -19.58
CA LEU A 192 -2.83 -13.00 -18.72
C LEU A 192 -3.03 -14.38 -19.35
N ARG A 193 -2.02 -15.26 -19.23
CA ARG A 193 -2.12 -16.62 -19.77
C ARG A 193 -3.08 -17.45 -18.91
N GLU A 194 -3.85 -18.34 -19.52
CA GLU A 194 -4.82 -19.16 -18.77
C GLU A 194 -4.14 -20.14 -17.80
N ASP A 195 -3.00 -20.73 -18.18
CA ASP A 195 -2.32 -21.76 -17.39
C ASP A 195 -1.23 -21.21 -16.45
N CYS A 196 -1.53 -20.14 -15.74
CA CYS A 196 -0.62 -19.48 -14.81
C CYS A 196 -1.25 -19.25 -13.44
N GLU A 197 -0.41 -18.91 -12.46
CA GLU A 197 -0.91 -18.42 -11.17
C GLU A 197 -1.05 -16.91 -11.25
N ILE A 198 -2.13 -16.39 -10.67
CA ILE A 198 -2.43 -14.97 -10.68
C ILE A 198 -2.57 -14.51 -9.23
N ILE A 199 -1.88 -13.43 -8.89
CA ILE A 199 -2.01 -12.71 -7.62
C ILE A 199 -2.14 -11.22 -7.95
N LEU A 200 -3.34 -10.66 -7.78
CA LEU A 200 -3.59 -9.23 -7.98
C LEU A 200 -3.81 -8.58 -6.64
N LEU A 201 -3.07 -7.52 -6.37
CA LEU A 201 -3.17 -6.75 -5.14
C LEU A 201 -3.55 -5.30 -5.45
N GLY A 202 -4.25 -4.63 -4.55
CA GLY A 202 -4.56 -3.22 -4.77
C GLY A 202 -5.77 -2.67 -4.06
N ASP A 203 -5.97 -1.37 -4.20
CA ASP A 203 -7.18 -0.66 -3.77
C ASP A 203 -8.08 -0.42 -4.99
N LEU A 204 -9.21 -1.13 -5.04
CA LEU A 204 -10.19 -0.94 -6.11
C LEU A 204 -11.30 0.02 -5.72
N ASN A 205 -11.32 0.55 -4.49
CA ASN A 205 -12.40 1.40 -3.99
C ASN A 205 -13.80 0.79 -4.24
N ILE A 206 -13.93 -0.54 -4.12
CA ILE A 206 -15.17 -1.30 -4.28
C ILE A 206 -15.34 -2.15 -3.01
N CYS A 207 -16.37 -1.88 -2.22
CA CYS A 207 -16.54 -2.58 -0.95
C CYS A 207 -17.10 -4.00 -1.16
N PHE A 208 -16.35 -5.03 -0.80
CA PHE A 208 -16.81 -6.43 -0.92
C PHE A 208 -17.84 -6.85 0.15
N LYS A 209 -18.03 -6.01 1.19
CA LYS A 209 -19.14 -6.17 2.14
C LYS A 209 -20.47 -5.65 1.59
N ASP A 210 -20.43 -4.65 0.71
CA ASP A 210 -21.63 -4.09 0.07
C ASP A 210 -21.82 -4.70 -1.32
N GLN A 211 -22.67 -5.73 -1.37
CA GLN A 211 -22.93 -6.48 -2.60
C GLN A 211 -24.09 -5.89 -3.43
N SER A 212 -24.66 -4.77 -2.99
CA SER A 212 -25.85 -4.19 -3.62
C SER A 212 -25.51 -3.42 -4.91
N GLY A 213 -24.34 -2.78 -4.95
CA GLY A 213 -23.88 -1.92 -6.03
C GLY A 213 -23.69 -2.64 -7.36
N SER A 214 -24.08 -1.99 -8.46
CA SER A 214 -23.91 -2.50 -9.82
C SER A 214 -22.43 -2.78 -10.15
N LEU A 215 -21.54 -1.89 -9.72
CA LEU A 215 -20.11 -2.03 -9.95
C LEU A 215 -19.53 -3.28 -9.25
N TYR A 216 -19.94 -3.57 -8.01
CA TYR A 216 -19.56 -4.80 -7.33
C TYR A 216 -20.05 -6.02 -8.10
N LYS A 217 -21.31 -6.03 -8.53
CA LYS A 217 -21.90 -7.16 -9.27
C LYS A 217 -21.14 -7.44 -10.57
N SER A 218 -20.86 -6.40 -11.36
CA SER A 218 -20.08 -6.52 -12.60
C SER A 218 -18.67 -7.03 -12.35
N LEU A 219 -17.98 -6.49 -11.34
CA LEU A 219 -16.65 -6.99 -10.95
C LEU A 219 -16.72 -8.45 -10.50
N ASN A 220 -17.69 -8.83 -9.67
CA ASN A 220 -17.83 -10.17 -9.12
C ASN A 220 -18.09 -11.21 -10.22
N GLU A 221 -18.91 -10.90 -11.23
CA GLU A 221 -19.08 -11.78 -12.39
C GLU A 221 -17.79 -11.91 -13.20
N LEU A 222 -17.07 -10.82 -13.42
CA LEU A 222 -15.75 -10.85 -14.07
C LEU A 222 -14.75 -11.71 -13.29
N LEU A 223 -14.68 -11.58 -11.96
CA LEU A 223 -13.80 -12.40 -11.13
C LEU A 223 -14.11 -13.90 -11.26
N LYS A 224 -15.39 -14.28 -11.29
CA LYS A 224 -15.80 -15.67 -11.51
C LYS A 224 -15.35 -16.19 -12.87
N LEU A 225 -15.48 -15.38 -13.93
CA LEU A 225 -15.05 -15.77 -15.29
C LEU A 225 -13.54 -16.09 -15.36
N PHE A 226 -12.73 -15.36 -14.61
CA PHE A 226 -11.28 -15.57 -14.54
C PHE A 226 -10.83 -16.46 -13.36
N ASN A 227 -11.77 -17.15 -12.70
CA ASN A 227 -11.52 -17.98 -11.50
C ASN A 227 -10.82 -17.24 -10.35
N LEU A 228 -10.94 -15.92 -10.27
CA LEU A 228 -10.32 -15.10 -9.23
C LEU A 228 -11.19 -15.06 -7.98
N SER A 229 -10.58 -15.32 -6.83
CA SER A 229 -11.20 -15.26 -5.52
C SER A 229 -10.57 -14.16 -4.68
N GLN A 230 -11.41 -13.37 -4.01
CA GLN A 230 -10.97 -12.45 -2.95
C GLN A 230 -10.63 -13.23 -1.68
N ILE A 231 -9.40 -13.10 -1.20
CA ILE A 231 -8.95 -13.80 0.02
C ILE A 231 -9.02 -12.93 1.28
N ILE A 232 -9.05 -11.61 1.15
CA ILE A 232 -9.21 -10.69 2.29
C ILE A 232 -10.69 -10.54 2.63
N LYS A 233 -11.05 -10.95 3.85
CA LYS A 233 -12.43 -10.91 4.35
C LYS A 233 -12.66 -9.83 5.41
N GLU A 234 -11.60 -9.49 6.13
CA GLU A 234 -11.64 -8.50 7.22
C GLU A 234 -11.61 -7.07 6.68
N PRO A 235 -12.22 -6.10 7.39
CA PRO A 235 -12.19 -4.68 7.01
C PRO A 235 -10.77 -4.19 6.75
N THR A 236 -10.61 -3.47 5.65
CA THR A 236 -9.34 -2.93 5.16
C THR A 236 -9.24 -1.43 5.41
N ARG A 237 -10.40 -0.77 5.52
CA ARG A 237 -10.54 0.61 5.98
C ARG A 237 -11.61 0.68 7.05
N ILE A 238 -11.18 1.05 8.25
CA ILE A 238 -12.03 1.30 9.42
C ILE A 238 -12.02 2.80 9.68
N THR A 239 -13.20 3.37 9.83
CA THR A 239 -13.42 4.73 10.35
C THR A 239 -14.32 4.63 11.57
N GLU A 240 -14.51 5.74 12.28
CA GLU A 240 -15.43 5.81 13.43
C GLU A 240 -16.83 5.24 13.12
N PHE A 241 -17.29 5.38 11.88
CA PHE A 241 -18.66 5.03 11.48
C PHE A 241 -18.76 3.84 10.52
N THR A 242 -17.66 3.44 9.88
CA THR A 242 -17.73 2.44 8.80
C THR A 242 -16.55 1.48 8.80
N ALA A 243 -16.82 0.23 8.44
CA ALA A 243 -15.81 -0.80 8.23
C ALA A 243 -15.99 -1.39 6.83
N SER A 244 -15.05 -1.13 5.94
CA SER A 244 -15.13 -1.45 4.50
C SER A 244 -13.97 -2.32 4.04
N VAL A 245 -14.22 -3.20 3.08
CA VAL A 245 -13.22 -4.09 2.45
C VAL A 245 -13.02 -3.59 1.01
N ILE A 246 -12.07 -2.68 0.83
CA ILE A 246 -11.79 -1.97 -0.44
C ILE A 246 -10.39 -2.23 -0.99
N ASP A 247 -9.51 -2.76 -0.14
CA ASP A 247 -8.22 -3.28 -0.52
C ASP A 247 -8.36 -4.79 -0.73
N HIS A 248 -7.73 -5.28 -1.78
CA HIS A 248 -8.04 -6.58 -2.34
C HIS A 248 -6.78 -7.37 -2.59
N ILE A 249 -6.84 -8.66 -2.28
CA ILE A 249 -5.91 -9.65 -2.78
C ILE A 249 -6.74 -10.72 -3.50
N LEU A 250 -6.58 -10.78 -4.81
CA LEU A 250 -7.29 -11.68 -5.70
C LEU A 250 -6.33 -12.76 -6.17
N CYS A 251 -6.74 -14.03 -6.11
CA CYS A 251 -5.95 -15.12 -6.67
C CYS A 251 -6.81 -16.18 -7.35
N ASN A 252 -6.22 -16.89 -8.32
CA ASN A 252 -6.91 -17.95 -9.06
C ASN A 252 -6.70 -19.37 -8.48
N ASN A 253 -5.87 -19.50 -7.44
CA ASN A 253 -5.60 -20.77 -6.79
C ASN A 253 -5.49 -20.57 -5.27
N THR A 254 -6.63 -20.66 -4.58
CA THR A 254 -6.71 -20.48 -3.12
C THR A 254 -6.09 -21.63 -2.34
N GLU A 255 -6.02 -22.85 -2.90
CA GLU A 255 -5.41 -24.02 -2.25
C GLU A 255 -3.91 -23.84 -1.98
N LYS A 256 -3.24 -22.97 -2.74
CA LYS A 256 -1.83 -22.63 -2.56
C LYS A 256 -1.61 -21.42 -1.65
N ILE A 257 -2.67 -20.81 -1.16
CA ILE A 257 -2.59 -19.75 -0.15
C ILE A 257 -2.58 -20.42 1.21
N SER A 258 -1.49 -20.22 1.95
CA SER A 258 -1.36 -20.78 3.28
C SER A 258 -1.85 -19.89 4.38
N GLN A 259 -1.80 -18.58 4.15
CA GLN A 259 -2.19 -17.57 5.10
C GLN A 259 -2.60 -16.32 4.33
N SER A 260 -3.64 -15.66 4.80
CA SER A 260 -4.06 -14.36 4.31
C SER A 260 -4.72 -13.60 5.43
N GLY A 261 -4.48 -12.30 5.51
CA GLY A 261 -5.13 -11.47 6.51
C GLY A 261 -4.61 -10.05 6.54
N ASN A 262 -5.14 -9.30 7.48
CA ASN A 262 -4.64 -7.98 7.82
C ASN A 262 -3.49 -8.15 8.80
N TYR A 263 -2.38 -7.44 8.59
CA TYR A 263 -1.31 -7.39 9.57
C TYR A 263 -1.53 -6.18 10.48
N GLU A 264 -1.44 -6.40 11.80
CA GLU A 264 -1.45 -5.34 12.84
C GLU A 264 -0.10 -4.59 12.88
N LEU A 265 0.25 -4.00 11.73
CA LEU A 265 1.07 -2.80 11.56
C LEU A 265 0.42 -1.94 10.47
N GLY A 266 -0.91 -2.00 10.40
CA GLY A 266 -1.73 -1.25 9.45
C GLY A 266 -1.60 -1.65 7.98
N ARG A 267 -1.70 -2.96 7.57
CA ARG A 267 -2.19 -3.50 6.24
C ARG A 267 -1.67 -4.91 5.83
N TYR A 268 -2.16 -5.45 4.70
CA TYR A 268 -2.33 -6.88 4.32
C TYR A 268 -1.08 -7.74 4.10
N LEU A 269 -1.18 -9.00 4.53
CA LEU A 269 -0.29 -10.11 4.20
C LEU A 269 -1.05 -11.20 3.44
N ALA A 270 -0.50 -11.67 2.32
CA ALA A 270 -0.85 -12.95 1.73
C ALA A 270 0.41 -13.80 1.59
N THR A 271 0.40 -14.97 2.20
CA THR A 271 1.47 -15.97 2.12
C THR A 271 1.00 -17.13 1.27
N SER A 272 1.74 -17.46 0.23
CA SER A 272 1.52 -18.68 -0.56
C SER A 272 2.54 -19.75 -0.17
N ARG A 273 2.07 -20.92 0.28
CA ARG A 273 2.92 -22.10 0.52
C ARG A 273 3.10 -22.87 -0.79
N ARG A 274 4.34 -23.26 -1.07
CA ARG A 274 4.62 -24.49 -1.81
C ARG A 274 5.74 -25.25 -1.12
N LYS A 275 5.53 -26.54 -0.92
CA LYS A 275 6.61 -27.49 -0.66
C LYS A 275 7.49 -27.50 -1.91
N ILE A 276 8.76 -27.17 -1.75
CA ILE A 276 9.79 -27.55 -2.70
C ILE A 276 10.01 -29.05 -2.42
N GLU A 277 9.49 -29.90 -3.30
CA GLU A 277 9.92 -31.29 -3.39
C GLU A 277 11.21 -31.37 -4.21
#